data_AF-A0A816L1A5-F1
#
_entry.id   AF-A0A816L1A5-F1
#
_cell.length_a   1.000
_cell.length_b   1.000
_cell.length_c   1.000
_cell.angle_alpha   90.00
_cell.angle_beta   90.00
_cell.angle_gamma   90.00
#
_symmetry.space_group_name_H-M   'P 1'
#
loop_
_entity.id
_entity.type
_entity.pdbx_description
1 polymer ?
#
loop_
_entity_poly.entity_id
_entity_poly.type
_entity_poly.pdbx_seq_one_letter_code
_entity_poly.pdbx_strand_id
1 'polypeptide(L)'
;MKGKLCILYMGHGWSGKDLNNWREEFLIQASPSDPENFSFVVIGKKIDVDGGKSRVVSEKKARAWCASKGNIPYYETSAKEGTNVEDAFMCITKDAMKSGEEEEI
;
A
#
# COMPACT_ATOMS: atom_id res chain seq x y z
N MET A 1 -20.62 -3.84 3.81
CA MET A 1 -19.67 -2.72 3.93
C MET A 1 -18.98 -2.64 2.59
N LYS A 2 -19.36 -1.70 1.72
CA LYS A 2 -18.88 -1.64 0.33
C LYS A 2 -17.46 -1.04 0.29
N GLY A 3 -16.56 -1.58 -0.54
CA GLY A 3 -15.22 -1.05 -0.81
C GLY A 3 -14.25 -1.21 0.37
N LYS A 4 -13.73 -2.42 0.60
CA LYS A 4 -12.67 -2.64 1.60
C LYS A 4 -11.31 -2.57 0.92
N LEU A 5 -10.57 -1.50 1.21
CA LEU A 5 -9.19 -1.30 0.80
C LEU A 5 -8.30 -1.17 2.03
N CYS A 6 -7.16 -1.86 2.05
CA CYS A 6 -6.16 -1.70 3.10
C CYS A 6 -4.96 -0.91 2.58
N ILE A 7 -4.61 0.16 3.29
CA ILE A 7 -3.45 0.99 2.99
C ILE A 7 -2.30 0.57 3.92
N LEU A 8 -1.24 0.01 3.34
CA LEU A 8 -0.03 -0.34 4.07
C LEU A 8 0.97 0.83 3.99
N TYR A 9 1.25 1.44 5.14
CA TYR A 9 2.21 2.53 5.25
C TYR A 9 3.61 2.00 5.59
N MET A 10 4.59 2.26 4.73
CA MET A 10 5.98 1.89 4.99
C MET A 10 6.69 3.02 5.76
N GLY A 11 6.99 2.77 7.03
CA GLY A 11 7.66 3.71 7.93
C GLY A 11 9.19 3.62 7.93
N HIS A 12 9.84 4.58 8.61
CA HIS A 12 11.27 4.48 8.91
C HIS A 12 11.54 3.27 9.81
N GLY A 13 12.50 2.43 9.42
CA GLY A 13 12.87 1.23 10.18
C GLY A 13 12.13 -0.05 9.76
N TRP A 14 11.10 0.04 8.92
CA TRP A 14 10.44 -1.16 8.39
C TRP A 14 11.32 -1.84 7.35
N SER A 15 11.52 -3.13 7.54
CA SER A 15 12.11 -4.07 6.60
C SER A 15 11.04 -4.63 5.64
N GLY A 16 11.47 -5.29 4.57
CA GLY A 16 10.54 -6.01 3.68
C GLY A 16 9.79 -7.15 4.39
N LYS A 17 10.31 -7.63 5.53
CA LYS A 17 9.63 -8.63 6.36
C LYS A 17 8.44 -8.04 7.08
N ASP A 18 8.56 -6.79 7.55
CA ASP A 18 7.47 -6.11 8.26
C ASP A 18 6.25 -5.89 7.35
N LEU A 19 6.45 -5.55 6.07
CA LEU A 19 5.36 -5.47 5.09
C LEU A 19 4.61 -6.79 4.93
N ASN A 20 5.34 -7.91 4.87
CA ASN A 20 4.70 -9.22 4.72
C ASN A 20 3.91 -9.58 5.98
N ASN A 21 4.50 -9.36 7.16
CA ASN A 21 3.83 -9.60 8.43
C ASN A 21 2.54 -8.77 8.56
N TRP A 22 2.59 -7.47 8.26
CA TRP A 22 1.40 -6.62 8.33
C TRP A 22 0.30 -7.02 7.36
N ARG A 23 0.67 -7.43 6.13
CA ARG A 23 -0.31 -7.98 5.18
C ARG A 23 -0.97 -9.24 5.73
N GLU A 24 -0.18 -10.17 6.26
CA GLU A 24 -0.68 -11.44 6.81
C GLU A 24 -1.57 -11.21 8.05
N GLU A 25 -1.12 -10.39 8.99
CA GLU A 25 -1.90 -10.02 10.18
C GLU A 25 -3.23 -9.37 9.82
N PHE A 26 -3.24 -8.46 8.83
CA PHE A 26 -4.47 -7.86 8.35
C PHE A 26 -5.42 -8.92 7.79
N LEU A 27 -4.94 -9.81 6.90
CA LEU A 27 -5.78 -10.85 6.31
C LEU A 27 -6.36 -11.80 7.36
N ILE A 28 -5.60 -12.13 8.40
CA ILE A 28 -6.07 -12.95 9.53
C ILE A 28 -7.18 -12.22 10.30
N GLN A 29 -6.93 -10.99 10.73
CA GLN A 29 -7.85 -10.25 11.61
C GLN A 29 -9.10 -9.76 10.88
N ALA A 30 -8.96 -9.27 9.65
CA ALA A 30 -10.07 -8.78 8.84
C ALA A 30 -10.89 -9.93 8.24
N SER A 31 -10.28 -11.11 8.07
CA SER A 31 -10.88 -12.31 7.47
C SER A 31 -11.76 -11.96 6.26
N PRO A 32 -11.21 -11.30 5.22
CA PRO A 32 -11.99 -10.97 4.04
C PRO A 32 -12.48 -12.24 3.35
N SER A 33 -13.61 -12.14 2.65
CA SER A 33 -14.21 -13.24 1.87
C SER A 33 -13.26 -13.78 0.81
N ASP A 34 -12.47 -12.90 0.19
CA ASP A 34 -11.41 -13.25 -0.75
C ASP A 34 -10.06 -12.63 -0.33
N PRO A 35 -9.27 -13.33 0.50
CA PRO A 35 -7.97 -12.85 0.96
C PRO A 35 -6.90 -12.73 -0.13
N GLU A 36 -7.01 -13.52 -1.21
CA GLU A 36 -6.01 -13.55 -2.27
C GLU A 36 -6.15 -12.33 -3.18
N ASN A 37 -7.39 -11.93 -3.48
CA ASN A 37 -7.70 -10.77 -4.32
C ASN A 37 -8.04 -9.50 -3.53
N PHE A 38 -7.89 -9.52 -2.20
CA PHE A 38 -8.17 -8.35 -1.39
C PHE A 38 -7.33 -7.15 -1.84
N SER A 39 -7.98 -6.01 -2.04
CA SER A 39 -7.33 -4.80 -2.53
C SER A 39 -6.41 -4.17 -1.46
N PHE A 40 -5.13 -4.12 -1.77
CA PHE A 40 -4.13 -3.40 -0.99
C PHE A 40 -3.56 -2.23 -1.79
N VAL A 41 -3.13 -1.19 -1.10
CA VAL A 41 -2.26 -0.14 -1.66
C VAL A 41 -1.09 0.08 -0.71
N VAL A 42 0.13 0.18 -1.24
CA VAL A 42 1.32 0.49 -0.44
C VAL A 42 1.69 1.95 -0.64
N ILE A 43 1.90 2.67 0.47
CA ILE A 43 2.40 4.04 0.47
C ILE A 43 3.78 4.07 1.14
N GLY A 44 4.80 4.40 0.35
CA GLY A 44 6.11 4.82 0.84
C GLY A 44 6.04 6.26 1.32
N LYS A 45 6.52 6.51 2.55
CA LYS A 45 6.63 7.86 3.11
C LYS A 45 8.07 8.37 3.01
N LYS A 46 8.19 9.70 3.07
CA LYS A 46 9.39 10.44 3.52
C LYS A 46 10.54 10.44 2.52
N ILE A 47 10.22 10.54 1.23
CA ILE A 47 11.22 10.77 0.18
C ILE A 47 12.03 12.06 0.38
N ASP A 48 11.51 13.01 1.16
CA ASP A 48 12.12 14.30 1.46
C ASP A 48 13.37 14.21 2.38
N VAL A 49 13.51 13.14 3.18
CA VAL A 49 14.65 13.00 4.09
C VAL A 49 15.79 12.26 3.40
N ASP A 50 16.88 12.98 3.10
CA ASP A 50 18.08 12.45 2.41
C ASP A 50 17.77 11.74 1.08
N GLY A 51 16.76 12.23 0.34
CA GLY A 51 16.28 11.58 -0.89
C GLY A 51 15.79 10.15 -0.67
N GLY A 52 15.37 9.80 0.56
CA GLY A 52 14.95 8.46 0.94
C GLY A 52 16.09 7.46 1.17
N LYS A 53 17.37 7.87 1.22
CA LYS A 53 18.53 6.97 1.42
C LYS A 53 18.63 6.37 2.81
N SER A 54 18.06 7.03 3.81
CA SER A 54 17.99 6.54 5.19
C SER A 54 16.92 5.45 5.40
N ARG A 55 16.23 5.02 4.34
CA ARG A 55 15.21 3.98 4.38
C ARG A 55 15.84 2.59 4.35
N VAL A 56 15.34 1.71 5.21
CA VAL A 56 15.75 0.30 5.27
C VAL A 56 15.29 -0.47 4.03
N VAL A 57 14.16 -0.07 3.45
CA VAL A 57 13.63 -0.60 2.19
C VAL A 57 13.79 0.46 1.10
N SER A 58 14.51 0.12 0.03
CA SER A 58 14.61 0.97 -1.15
C SER A 58 13.35 0.87 -2.00
N GLU A 59 13.08 1.91 -2.79
CA GLU A 59 11.97 1.94 -3.75
C GLU A 59 11.94 0.69 -4.65
N LYS A 60 13.10 0.28 -5.16
CA LYS A 60 13.23 -0.93 -5.99
C LYS A 60 12.75 -2.20 -5.28
N LYS A 61 13.09 -2.35 -4.00
CA LYS A 61 12.64 -3.51 -3.20
C LYS A 61 11.14 -3.45 -2.92
N ALA A 62 10.61 -2.27 -2.61
CA ALA A 62 9.18 -2.08 -2.41
C ALA A 62 8.38 -2.42 -3.68
N ARG A 63 8.80 -1.90 -4.84
CA ARG A 63 8.19 -2.23 -6.14
C ARG A 63 8.23 -3.73 -6.46
N ALA A 64 9.37 -4.37 -6.24
CA ALA A 64 9.50 -5.82 -6.47
C ALA A 64 8.58 -6.64 -5.55
N TRP A 65 8.42 -6.22 -4.29
CA TRP A 65 7.47 -6.85 -3.37
C TRP A 65 6.02 -6.65 -3.81
N CYS A 66 5.66 -5.43 -4.23
CA CYS A 66 4.30 -5.15 -4.70
C CYS A 66 3.95 -5.97 -5.96
N ALA A 67 4.90 -6.08 -6.90
CA ALA A 67 4.76 -6.91 -8.09
C ALA A 67 4.54 -8.39 -7.75
N SER A 68 5.27 -8.94 -6.77
CA SER A 68 5.14 -10.34 -6.37
C SER A 68 3.87 -10.67 -5.58
N LYS A 69 3.11 -9.66 -5.16
CA LYS A 69 1.87 -9.80 -4.39
C LYS A 69 0.61 -9.44 -5.21
N GLY A 70 0.67 -9.64 -6.52
CA GLY A 70 -0.47 -9.37 -7.42
C GLY A 70 -0.46 -7.95 -8.00
N ASN A 71 0.72 -7.36 -8.20
CA ASN A 71 0.87 -5.99 -8.70
C ASN A 71 0.15 -4.94 -7.85
N ILE A 72 0.32 -5.03 -6.53
CA ILE A 72 -0.22 -4.06 -5.58
C ILE A 72 0.20 -2.64 -5.99
N PRO A 73 -0.72 -1.66 -6.10
CA PRO A 73 -0.37 -0.27 -6.37
C PRO A 73 0.60 0.27 -5.31
N TYR A 74 1.64 0.97 -5.77
CA TYR A 74 2.68 1.52 -4.91
C TYR A 74 2.99 2.97 -5.25
N TYR A 75 2.93 3.83 -4.23
CA TYR A 75 3.17 5.27 -4.34
C TYR A 75 4.24 5.73 -3.36
N GLU A 76 5.11 6.61 -3.82
CA GLU A 76 6.08 7.31 -2.99
C GLU A 76 5.56 8.72 -2.71
N THR A 77 5.45 9.08 -1.43
CA THR A 77 4.83 10.33 -1.00
C THR A 77 5.71 11.12 -0.02
N SER A 78 5.58 12.44 -0.06
CA SER A 78 6.06 13.33 1.01
C SER A 78 4.90 14.18 1.50
N ALA A 79 4.42 13.89 2.71
CA ALA A 79 3.45 14.76 3.37
C ALA A 79 4.06 16.14 3.73
N LYS A 80 5.39 16.21 3.88
CA LYS A 80 6.10 17.46 4.23
C LYS A 80 6.19 18.40 3.03
N GLU A 81 6.54 17.86 1.87
CA GLU A 81 6.72 18.63 0.63
C GLU A 81 5.45 18.59 -0.26
N GLY A 82 4.38 17.94 0.18
CA GLY A 82 3.15 17.76 -0.59
C GLY A 82 3.29 16.84 -1.81
N THR A 83 4.41 16.12 -1.97
CA THR A 83 4.69 15.32 -3.16
C THR A 83 3.82 14.05 -3.22
N ASN A 84 3.13 13.86 -4.35
CA ASN A 84 2.32 12.67 -4.70
C ASN A 84 1.22 12.29 -3.69
N VAL A 85 0.90 13.13 -2.71
CA VAL A 85 -0.12 12.84 -1.70
C VAL A 85 -1.51 12.81 -2.36
N GLU A 86 -1.80 13.81 -3.20
CA GLU A 86 -3.08 13.92 -3.89
C GLU A 86 -3.25 12.82 -4.94
N ASP A 87 -2.22 12.53 -5.73
CA ASP A 87 -2.25 11.45 -6.71
C ASP A 87 -2.47 10.08 -6.06
N ALA A 88 -1.78 9.81 -4.95
CA ALA A 88 -1.97 8.58 -4.19
C ALA A 88 -3.42 8.49 -3.66
N PHE A 89 -3.93 9.58 -3.08
CA PHE A 89 -5.29 9.61 -2.56
C PHE A 89 -6.35 9.43 -3.65
N MET A 90 -6.19 10.09 -4.80
CA MET A 90 -7.10 9.96 -5.93
C MET A 90 -7.13 8.54 -6.49
N CYS A 91 -5.99 7.86 -6.57
CA CYS A 91 -5.97 6.48 -7.04
C CYS A 91 -6.61 5.52 -6.03
N ILE A 92 -6.25 5.63 -4.75
CA ILE A 92 -6.85 4.87 -3.64
C ILE A 92 -8.37 5.02 -3.64
N THR A 93 -8.87 6.23 -3.83
CA THR A 93 -10.31 6.50 -3.87
C THR A 93 -10.97 5.81 -5.07
N LYS A 94 -10.34 5.84 -6.25
CA LYS A 94 -10.85 5.14 -7.44
C LYS A 94 -10.87 3.62 -7.27
N ASP A 95 -9.84 3.04 -6.66
CA ASP A 95 -9.76 1.59 -6.45
C ASP A 95 -10.73 1.12 -5.36
N ALA A 96 -10.92 1.93 -4.31
CA ALA A 96 -11.95 1.70 -3.30
C ALA A 96 -13.37 1.74 -3.87
N MET A 97 -13.62 2.58 -4.89
CA MET A 97 -14.92 2.63 -5.57
C MET A 97 -15.16 1.39 -6.44
N LYS A 98 -14.17 0.97 -7.24
CA LYS A 98 -14.28 -0.22 -8.10
C LYS A 98 -14.45 -1.52 -7.32
N SER A 99 -13.70 -1.70 -6.24
CA SER A 99 -13.84 -2.88 -5.36
C SER A 99 -15.21 -2.96 -4.68
N GLY A 100 -15.97 -1.87 -4.66
CA GLY A 100 -17.36 -1.86 -4.19
C GLY A 100 -18.40 -2.25 -5.26
N GLU A 101 -18.04 -2.23 -6.55
CA GLU A 101 -18.93 -2.54 -7.68
C GLU A 101 -18.84 -4.01 -8.10
N GLU A 102 -17.68 -4.66 -7.96
CA GLU A 102 -17.47 -6.08 -8.32
C GLU A 102 -18.19 -7.09 -7.39
N GLU A 103 -18.61 -6.70 -6.18
CA GLU A 103 -19.41 -7.55 -5.27
C GLU A 103 -20.92 -7.60 -5.63
N GLU A 104 -21.38 -6.84 -6.63
CA GLU A 104 -22.82 -6.75 -7.02
C GLU A 104 -23.26 -7.69 -8.16
N ILE A 105 -22.42 -8.63 -8.61
CA ILE A 105 -22.73 -9.55 -9.72
C ILE A 105 -22.83 -11.00 -9.25
#